data_AF-A0A3D4Q594-F1
#
_entry.id   AF-A0A3D4Q594-F1
#
_cell.length_a   1.000
_cell.length_b   1.000
_cell.length_c   1.000
_cell.angle_alpha   90.00
_cell.angle_beta   90.00
_cell.angle_gamma   90.00
#
_symmetry.space_group_name_H-M   'P 1'
#
loop_
_entity.id
_entity.type
_entity.pdbx_description
1 polymer ?
#
loop_
_entity_poly.entity_id
_entity_poly.type
_entity_poly.pdbx_seq_one_letter_code
_entity_poly.pdbx_strand_id
1 'polypeptide(L)'
;MAYQLGQWRGLLAVLFVSLALPAQAKDDLTLNDKDYFEKPGLNVLVFSNWYDGLFSDSKTSGVELIHHGERTVTNGDVRLNATPEQWDMTPMFKERKVNHADQSIEAFLHYPDQQFDFSIKVTKNAAGVRLTVNLP
;
A
#
# COMPACT_ATOMS: atom_id res chain seq x y z
N MET A 1 -83.21 2.68 -6.21
CA MET A 1 -82.63 2.12 -4.97
C MET A 1 -82.12 0.73 -5.32
N ALA A 2 -80.86 0.34 -5.19
CA ALA A 2 -79.73 0.90 -4.49
C ALA A 2 -78.45 0.63 -5.30
N TYR A 3 -77.52 1.58 -5.28
CA TYR A 3 -76.14 1.46 -5.74
C TYR A 3 -75.34 0.66 -4.69
N GLN A 4 -74.56 -0.34 -5.10
CA GLN A 4 -73.32 -0.70 -4.40
C GLN A 4 -72.25 -1.14 -5.39
N LEU A 5 -71.35 -0.19 -5.69
CA LEU A 5 -70.01 -0.42 -6.25
C LEU A 5 -69.18 -1.19 -5.21
N GLY A 6 -68.59 -2.32 -5.60
CA GLY A 6 -67.88 -3.21 -4.68
C GLY A 6 -66.56 -3.75 -5.22
N GLN A 7 -65.53 -2.93 -5.11
CA GLN A 7 -64.12 -3.30 -4.85
C GLN A 7 -63.30 -3.94 -5.98
N TRP A 8 -62.79 -3.06 -6.85
CA TRP A 8 -61.61 -3.31 -7.68
C TRP A 8 -60.38 -3.42 -6.77
N ARG A 9 -60.00 -4.63 -6.35
CA ARG A 9 -58.74 -4.87 -5.61
C ARG A 9 -57.58 -4.84 -6.60
N GLY A 10 -57.20 -3.64 -7.03
CA GLY A 10 -55.93 -3.41 -7.71
C GLY A 10 -54.78 -3.68 -6.72
N LEU A 11 -54.08 -4.79 -6.92
CA LEU A 11 -52.81 -5.07 -6.25
C LEU A 11 -51.75 -4.10 -6.81
N LEU A 12 -51.57 -2.96 -6.16
CA LEU A 12 -50.42 -2.08 -6.36
C LEU A 12 -49.20 -2.74 -5.73
N ALA A 13 -48.47 -3.52 -6.52
CA ALA A 13 -47.13 -3.95 -6.19
C ALA A 13 -46.19 -2.73 -6.30
N VAL A 14 -45.86 -2.12 -5.16
CA VAL A 14 -44.83 -1.07 -5.11
C VAL A 14 -43.47 -1.75 -5.20
N LEU A 15 -42.90 -1.75 -6.41
CA LEU A 15 -41.54 -2.18 -6.66
C LEU A 15 -40.59 -1.09 -6.12
N PHE A 16 -40.08 -1.27 -4.89
CA PHE A 16 -38.99 -0.45 -4.37
C PHE A 16 -37.70 -0.82 -5.13
N VAL A 17 -37.44 -0.14 -6.24
CA VAL A 17 -36.12 -0.12 -6.86
C VAL A 17 -35.24 0.77 -6.00
N SER A 18 -34.42 0.17 -5.15
CA SER A 18 -33.33 0.87 -4.48
C SER A 18 -32.35 1.33 -5.55
N LEU A 19 -32.37 2.61 -5.92
CA LEU A 19 -31.25 3.23 -6.60
C LEU A 19 -30.06 3.21 -5.64
N ALA A 20 -29.26 2.15 -5.70
CA ALA A 20 -27.93 2.17 -5.13
C ALA A 20 -27.13 3.23 -5.90
N LEU A 21 -27.00 4.41 -5.31
CA LEU A 21 -26.01 5.38 -5.76
C LEU A 21 -24.66 4.65 -5.75
N PRO A 22 -23.88 4.65 -6.85
CA PRO A 22 -22.56 4.06 -6.81
C PRO A 22 -21.79 4.79 -5.71
N ALA A 23 -21.41 4.06 -4.67
CA ALA A 23 -20.50 4.57 -3.67
C ALA A 23 -19.20 4.88 -4.42
N GLN A 24 -18.93 6.16 -4.64
CA GLN A 24 -17.69 6.59 -5.26
C GLN A 24 -16.58 6.22 -4.29
N ALA A 25 -15.90 5.10 -4.58
CA ALA A 25 -14.75 4.68 -3.81
C ALA A 25 -13.76 5.85 -3.79
N LYS A 26 -13.34 6.28 -2.60
CA LYS A 26 -12.22 7.21 -2.48
C LYS A 26 -11.00 6.50 -3.06
N ASP A 27 -10.66 6.83 -4.30
CA ASP A 27 -9.46 6.35 -5.00
C ASP A 27 -8.22 7.18 -4.59
N ASP A 28 -8.28 7.82 -3.43
CA ASP A 28 -7.17 8.59 -2.90
C ASP A 28 -6.28 7.66 -2.07
N LEU A 29 -5.01 7.58 -2.45
CA LEU A 29 -4.02 6.84 -1.69
C LEU A 29 -3.74 7.57 -0.38
N THR A 30 -3.83 6.89 0.75
CA THR A 30 -3.57 7.51 2.06
C THR A 30 -2.61 6.67 2.89
N LEU A 31 -1.72 7.32 3.62
CA LEU A 31 -0.98 6.68 4.70
C LEU A 31 -1.93 6.48 5.89
N ASN A 32 -2.20 5.22 6.24
CA ASN A 32 -3.20 4.86 7.24
C ASN A 32 -2.59 4.72 8.65
N ASP A 33 -3.45 4.51 9.65
CA ASP A 33 -3.07 4.35 11.06
C ASP A 33 -2.21 3.10 11.36
N LYS A 34 -2.05 2.21 10.38
CA LYS A 34 -1.16 1.03 10.44
C LYS A 34 0.19 1.28 9.76
N ASP A 35 0.47 2.54 9.43
CA ASP A 35 1.70 3.02 8.81
C ASP A 35 2.02 2.36 7.46
N TYR A 36 1.04 2.19 6.59
CA TYR A 36 1.27 1.87 5.17
C TYR A 36 0.33 2.66 4.27
N PHE A 37 0.67 2.78 2.98
CA PHE A 37 -0.21 3.46 2.04
C PHE A 37 -1.30 2.51 1.56
N GLU A 38 -2.54 2.97 1.54
CA GLU A 38 -3.68 2.17 1.10
C GLU A 38 -4.64 2.95 0.22
N LYS A 39 -5.23 2.24 -0.74
CA LYS A 39 -6.45 2.61 -1.45
C LYS A 39 -7.15 1.33 -1.93
N PRO A 40 -8.40 1.40 -2.41
CA PRO A 40 -9.07 0.22 -2.94
C PRO A 40 -8.20 -0.52 -3.98
N GLY A 41 -7.87 -1.78 -3.68
CA GLY A 41 -7.06 -2.64 -4.56
C GLY A 41 -5.54 -2.47 -4.49
N LEU A 42 -5.01 -1.57 -3.66
CA LEU A 42 -3.56 -1.37 -3.52
C LEU A 42 -3.14 -1.10 -2.06
N ASN A 43 -2.15 -1.85 -1.60
CA ASN A 43 -1.37 -1.51 -0.41
C ASN A 43 0.10 -1.35 -0.78
N VAL A 44 0.76 -0.30 -0.29
CA VAL A 44 2.21 -0.11 -0.41
C VAL A 44 2.81 -0.13 0.98
N LEU A 45 3.53 -1.21 1.28
CA LEU A 45 4.26 -1.40 2.52
C LEU A 45 5.70 -0.95 2.29
N VAL A 46 6.25 -0.20 3.23
CA VAL A 46 7.58 0.39 3.10
C VAL A 46 8.34 0.02 4.35
N PHE A 47 9.23 -0.96 4.21
CA PHE A 47 10.04 -1.57 5.27
C PHE A 47 9.18 -1.97 6.48
N SER A 48 7.96 -2.48 6.21
CA SER A 48 7.04 -2.98 7.23
C SER A 48 7.47 -4.33 7.81
N ASN A 49 8.41 -4.98 7.15
CA ASN A 49 9.15 -6.14 7.63
C ASN A 49 10.63 -5.97 7.29
N TRP A 50 11.51 -6.65 8.01
CA TRP A 50 12.96 -6.64 7.77
C TRP A 50 13.54 -8.03 8.06
N TYR A 51 14.53 -8.42 7.26
CA TYR A 51 15.29 -9.66 7.45
C TYR A 51 16.70 -9.34 7.96
N ASP A 52 17.21 -10.12 8.91
CA ASP A 52 18.59 -10.03 9.36
C ASP A 52 19.41 -11.23 8.88
N GLY A 53 20.73 -11.02 8.76
CA GLY A 53 21.73 -12.07 8.60
C GLY A 53 21.41 -13.15 7.55
N LEU A 54 21.11 -14.36 8.02
CA LEU A 54 21.07 -15.61 7.26
C LEU A 54 19.81 -15.79 6.38
N PHE A 55 18.79 -14.93 6.52
CA PHE A 55 17.52 -15.02 5.78
C PHE A 55 17.29 -13.83 4.85
N SER A 56 18.38 -13.24 4.37
CA SER A 56 18.32 -12.10 3.45
C SER A 56 17.75 -12.44 2.07
N ASP A 57 17.65 -13.74 1.76
CA ASP A 57 17.01 -14.25 0.57
C ASP A 57 15.50 -14.46 0.72
N SER A 58 14.91 -14.26 1.90
CA SER A 58 13.49 -14.49 2.19
C SER A 58 12.53 -13.71 1.28
N LYS A 59 13.00 -12.64 0.63
CA LYS A 59 12.22 -11.78 -0.27
C LYS A 59 10.96 -11.21 0.41
N THR A 60 11.03 -10.85 1.68
CA THR A 60 9.90 -10.29 2.46
C THR A 60 10.26 -8.97 3.18
N SER A 61 10.90 -8.03 2.49
CA SER A 61 11.23 -6.70 3.04
C SER A 61 11.33 -5.66 1.91
N GLY A 62 11.82 -4.46 2.21
CA GLY A 62 11.95 -3.35 1.26
C GLY A 62 10.62 -2.65 1.01
N VAL A 63 10.27 -2.44 -0.25
CA VAL A 63 8.98 -1.90 -0.67
C VAL A 63 8.13 -3.01 -1.28
N GLU A 64 6.99 -3.30 -0.65
CA GLU A 64 6.08 -4.36 -1.08
C GLU A 64 4.77 -3.77 -1.59
N LEU A 65 4.29 -4.28 -2.72
CA LEU A 65 2.99 -3.89 -3.28
C LEU A 65 2.05 -5.10 -3.25
N ILE A 66 0.89 -4.89 -2.64
CA ILE A 66 -0.21 -5.85 -2.63
C ILE A 66 -1.31 -5.29 -3.53
N HIS A 67 -1.55 -5.95 -4.64
CA HIS A 67 -2.64 -5.63 -5.58
C HIS A 67 -3.78 -6.61 -5.36
N HIS A 68 -4.96 -6.09 -4.98
CA HIS A 68 -6.16 -6.91 -4.77
C HIS A 68 -5.97 -8.13 -3.84
N GLY A 69 -5.13 -7.97 -2.81
CA GLY A 69 -4.80 -9.04 -1.86
C GLY A 69 -3.64 -9.94 -2.27
N GLU A 70 -3.11 -9.79 -3.49
CA GLU A 70 -1.96 -10.54 -4.00
C GLU A 70 -0.67 -9.70 -3.92
N ARG A 71 0.39 -10.23 -3.30
CA ARG A 71 1.69 -9.54 -3.29
C ARG A 71 2.37 -9.71 -4.64
N THR A 72 2.63 -8.61 -5.32
CA THR A 72 3.17 -8.60 -6.69
C THR A 72 4.55 -7.96 -6.80
N VAL A 73 4.96 -7.18 -5.79
CA VAL A 73 6.29 -6.57 -5.67
C VAL A 73 6.82 -6.80 -4.27
N THR A 74 8.12 -7.05 -4.16
CA THR A 74 8.85 -7.22 -2.88
C THR A 74 10.34 -6.87 -3.06
N ASN A 75 11.07 -6.69 -1.97
CA ASN A 75 12.42 -6.14 -1.89
C ASN A 75 12.45 -4.67 -2.33
N GLY A 76 13.59 -4.18 -2.81
CA GLY A 76 13.77 -2.79 -3.21
C GLY A 76 14.71 -2.01 -2.29
N ASP A 77 15.80 -2.64 -1.88
CA ASP A 77 16.96 -1.97 -1.30
C ASP A 77 17.98 -1.60 -2.40
N VAL A 78 19.06 -0.93 -2.00
CA VAL A 78 20.20 -0.63 -2.89
C VAL A 78 21.25 -1.73 -2.77
N ARG A 79 21.73 -2.20 -3.93
CA ARG A 79 22.85 -3.14 -4.04
C ARG A 79 24.06 -2.44 -4.62
N LEU A 80 25.23 -2.66 -4.03
CA LEU A 80 26.48 -2.03 -4.46
C LEU A 80 27.21 -2.81 -5.56
N ASN A 81 26.90 -4.10 -5.72
CA ASN A 81 27.48 -4.92 -6.79
C ASN A 81 26.78 -4.65 -8.13
N ALA A 82 27.55 -4.56 -9.21
CA ALA A 82 27.00 -4.30 -10.55
C ALA A 82 26.07 -5.43 -11.04
N THR A 83 26.34 -6.67 -10.63
CA THR A 83 25.51 -7.85 -10.88
C THR A 83 25.23 -8.55 -9.55
N PRO A 84 24.26 -8.06 -8.75
CA PRO A 84 23.99 -8.61 -7.44
C PRO A 84 23.57 -10.07 -7.51
N GLU A 85 24.28 -10.94 -6.80
CA GLU A 85 23.95 -12.36 -6.67
C GLU A 85 22.93 -12.59 -5.54
N GLN A 86 22.37 -13.80 -5.50
CA GLN A 86 21.34 -14.17 -4.51
C GLN A 86 21.83 -14.05 -3.06
N TRP A 87 23.13 -14.25 -2.83
CA TRP A 87 23.76 -14.30 -1.52
C TRP A 87 24.64 -13.08 -1.23
N ASP A 88 24.62 -12.09 -2.11
CA ASP A 88 25.38 -10.88 -1.90
C ASP A 88 24.91 -10.12 -0.68
N MET A 89 25.87 -9.45 -0.04
CA MET A 89 25.62 -8.63 1.14
C MET A 89 24.51 -7.62 0.90
N THR A 90 23.58 -7.60 1.84
CA THR A 90 22.50 -6.62 1.90
C THR A 90 22.92 -5.49 2.83
N PRO A 91 22.36 -4.29 2.67
CA PRO A 91 22.57 -3.25 3.68
C PRO A 91 21.99 -3.70 5.03
N MET A 92 22.51 -3.15 6.12
CA MET A 92 21.90 -3.24 7.44
C MET A 92 20.81 -2.18 7.56
N PHE A 93 19.64 -2.56 8.07
CA PHE A 93 18.60 -1.61 8.44
C PHE A 93 18.93 -0.93 9.77
N LYS A 94 18.74 0.39 9.80
CA LYS A 94 18.96 1.21 11.00
C LYS A 94 17.64 1.57 11.66
N GLU A 95 16.78 2.26 10.92
CA GLU A 95 15.51 2.76 11.44
C GLU A 95 14.51 3.03 10.33
N ARG A 96 13.24 3.14 10.73
CA ARG A 96 12.13 3.53 9.87
C ARG A 96 11.35 4.65 10.54
N LYS A 97 11.12 5.74 9.81
CA LYS A 97 10.37 6.91 10.26
C LYS A 97 9.10 7.06 9.44
N VAL A 98 8.00 7.30 10.12
CA VAL A 98 6.69 7.54 9.51
C VAL A 98 6.28 8.98 9.81
N ASN A 99 5.92 9.72 8.77
CA ASN A 99 5.45 11.09 8.89
C ASN A 99 4.08 11.21 8.24
N HIS A 100 3.06 11.22 9.09
CA HIS A 100 1.65 11.34 8.70
C HIS A 100 1.29 12.71 8.13
N ALA A 101 1.93 13.78 8.61
CA ALA A 101 1.69 15.14 8.10
C ALA A 101 2.17 15.28 6.65
N ASP A 102 3.34 14.72 6.35
CA ASP A 102 3.94 14.76 5.01
C ASP A 102 3.55 13.56 4.12
N GLN A 103 2.71 12.64 4.64
CA GLN A 103 2.32 11.40 3.97
C GLN A 103 3.53 10.64 3.41
N SER A 104 4.52 10.39 4.27
CA SER A 104 5.77 9.73 3.88
C SER A 104 6.27 8.70 4.89
N ILE A 105 7.00 7.71 4.38
CA ILE A 105 7.73 6.71 5.15
C ILE A 105 9.18 6.72 4.64
N GLU A 106 10.14 6.74 5.55
CA GLU A 106 11.57 6.75 5.21
C GLU A 106 12.32 5.69 6.00
N ALA A 107 13.03 4.82 5.29
CA ALA A 107 13.87 3.78 5.86
C ALA A 107 15.34 4.14 5.69
N PHE A 108 16.11 4.03 6.76
CA PHE A 108 17.53 4.36 6.80
C PHE A 108 18.35 3.07 6.87
N LEU A 109 19.36 2.97 6.00
CA LEU A 109 20.14 1.77 5.76
C LEU A 109 21.63 2.08 5.69
N HIS A 110 22.45 1.07 5.96
CA HIS A 110 23.90 1.25 6.04
C HIS A 110 24.69 0.02 5.62
N TYR A 111 25.76 0.25 4.88
CA TYR A 111 26.79 -0.74 4.58
C TYR A 111 28.03 -0.46 5.46
N PRO A 112 28.27 -1.25 6.53
CA PRO A 112 29.31 -0.96 7.52
C PRO A 112 30.73 -0.98 6.94
N ASP A 113 31.04 -1.98 6.11
CA ASP A 113 32.38 -2.15 5.56
C ASP A 113 32.74 -1.03 4.55
N GLN A 114 31.73 -0.49 3.88
CA GLN A 114 31.86 0.60 2.92
C GLN A 114 31.62 1.98 3.55
N GLN A 115 31.26 2.03 4.85
CA GLN A 115 30.88 3.26 5.57
C GLN A 115 29.84 4.09 4.80
N PHE A 116 28.87 3.41 4.19
CA PHE A 116 27.93 4.03 3.27
C PHE A 116 26.52 4.03 3.85
N ASP A 117 26.03 5.22 4.18
CA ASP A 117 24.66 5.48 4.64
C ASP A 117 23.78 5.95 3.49
N PHE A 118 22.54 5.49 3.47
CA PHE A 118 21.53 5.99 2.54
C PHE A 118 20.13 5.83 3.13
N SER A 119 19.15 6.50 2.54
CA SER A 119 17.75 6.27 2.88
C SER A 119 16.90 6.03 1.64
N ILE A 120 15.81 5.28 1.83
CA ILE A 120 14.75 5.11 0.84
C ILE A 120 13.50 5.75 1.40
N LYS A 121 13.05 6.82 0.74
CA LYS A 121 11.86 7.57 1.11
C LYS A 121 10.74 7.32 0.12
N VAL A 122 9.57 7.01 0.65
CA VAL A 122 8.34 6.84 -0.13
C VAL A 122 7.34 7.89 0.31
N THR A 123 6.89 8.71 -0.63
CA THR A 123 5.94 9.79 -0.38
C THR A 123 4.73 9.64 -1.30
N LYS A 124 3.54 9.96 -0.78
CA LYS A 124 2.33 10.05 -1.61
C LYS A 124 2.53 11.02 -2.78
N ASN A 125 2.06 10.64 -3.96
CA ASN A 125 1.95 11.47 -5.16
C ASN A 125 0.50 11.40 -5.68
N ALA A 126 0.08 12.33 -6.53
CA ALA A 126 -1.27 12.42 -7.09
C ALA A 126 -1.78 11.12 -7.75
N ALA A 127 -0.88 10.28 -8.30
CA ALA A 127 -1.23 9.03 -8.97
C ALA A 127 -0.82 7.76 -8.20
N GLY A 128 -0.19 7.87 -7.03
CA GLY A 128 0.39 6.72 -6.33
C GLY A 128 1.45 7.13 -5.31
N VAL A 129 2.64 6.53 -5.40
CA VAL A 129 3.79 6.88 -4.56
C VAL A 129 4.98 7.31 -5.41
N ARG A 130 5.84 8.16 -4.84
CA ARG A 130 7.18 8.45 -5.34
C ARG A 130 8.17 7.76 -4.43
N LEU A 131 9.04 6.93 -5.00
CA LEU A 131 10.19 6.35 -4.32
C LEU A 131 11.42 7.19 -4.65
N THR A 132 12.15 7.60 -3.62
CA THR A 132 13.40 8.35 -3.73
C THR A 132 14.48 7.61 -2.95
N VAL A 133 15.65 7.44 -3.56
CA VAL A 133 16.86 7.01 -2.87
C VAL A 133 17.68 8.25 -2.55
N ASN A 134 17.89 8.55 -1.28
CA ASN A 134 18.71 9.65 -0.83
C ASN A 134 20.12 9.12 -0.53
N LEU A 135 21.09 9.66 -1.23
CA LEU A 135 22.50 9.36 -1.06
C LEU A 135 23.17 10.50 -0.25
N PRO A 136 24.34 10.24 0.38
CA PRO A 136 25.11 11.27 1.09
C PRO A 136 25.49 12.48 0.22
#